data_AF-A0A970ZF31-F1
#
_entry.id   AF-A0A970ZF31-F1
#
_cell.length_a   1.000
_cell.length_b   1.000
_cell.length_c   1.000
_cell.angle_alpha   90.00
_cell.angle_beta   90.00
_cell.angle_gamma   90.00
#
_symmetry.space_group_name_H-M   'P 1'
#
loop_
_entity.id
_entity.type
_entity.pdbx_description
1 polymer ?
#
loop_
_entity_poly.entity_id
_entity_poly.type
_entity_poly.pdbx_seq_one_letter_code
_entity_poly.pdbx_strand_id
1 'polypeptide(L)'
;MKVKTHESAVKTPSFFVPNHGQYLQEVLFAASAKHTQFYFMKSHILHAMECAADETDGMRGVALSLGFVNANLDLSVQGAEPYEGKVNYFKGNKADEWKSNISTYGELSYNEVWEGISLSIRHTEKGIKLDWHIAAGTNPDAIRLTCEGAESLSVGDGGSLVLAHPYGEVREEAPVAYQMKDCQRVDIPCGYRLDGTLSYGFWLGEGYDSDRELIIDPLLPYATYLGGSLDDHAVDIAVDAEGCAYITGYTLSNDFPVTSGAFQTTLPKGTSAFITKISPDGSQLIYSTYLGGEY
;
A
#
# COMPACT_ATOMS: atom_id res chain seq x y z
N MET A 1 43.75 5.05 2.02
CA MET A 1 42.94 4.29 1.06
C MET A 1 41.48 4.40 1.51
N LYS A 2 40.70 5.32 0.93
CA LYS A 2 39.28 5.50 1.28
C LYS A 2 38.49 4.52 0.40
N VAL A 3 37.98 3.46 1.02
CA VAL A 3 37.02 2.56 0.36
C VAL A 3 35.71 3.33 0.28
N LYS A 4 35.31 3.71 -0.94
CA LYS A 4 33.92 4.08 -1.23
C LYS A 4 33.15 2.75 -1.34
N THR A 5 32.41 2.40 -0.30
CA THR A 5 31.33 1.42 -0.45
C THR A 5 30.22 2.10 -1.23
N HIS A 6 30.03 1.68 -2.47
CA HIS A 6 28.73 1.83 -3.13
C HIS A 6 27.75 0.95 -2.32
N GLU A 7 26.91 1.56 -1.49
CA GLU A 7 25.66 0.93 -1.11
C GLU A 7 24.82 0.87 -2.40
N SER A 8 24.90 -0.27 -3.09
CA SER A 8 23.78 -0.67 -3.95
C SER A 8 22.56 -0.66 -3.04
N ALA A 9 21.52 0.11 -3.40
CA ALA A 9 20.23 0.03 -2.74
C ALA A 9 19.82 -1.44 -2.68
N VAL A 10 20.00 -2.08 -1.53
CA VAL A 10 19.55 -3.45 -1.31
C VAL A 10 18.05 -3.31 -1.35
N LYS A 11 17.43 -3.78 -2.45
CA LYS A 11 15.98 -3.93 -2.56
C LYS A 11 15.57 -4.72 -1.32
N THR A 12 14.91 -4.09 -0.35
CA THR A 12 14.50 -4.78 0.87
C THR A 12 13.66 -5.96 0.43
N PRO A 13 14.05 -7.22 0.74
CA PRO A 13 13.28 -8.36 0.31
C PRO A 13 11.88 -8.26 0.93
N SER A 14 10.86 -8.22 0.08
CA SER A 14 9.47 -8.14 0.51
C SER A 14 8.97 -9.55 0.81
N PHE A 15 8.61 -9.79 2.06
CA PHE A 15 8.10 -11.08 2.50
C PHE A 15 7.09 -10.90 3.63
N PHE A 16 6.26 -11.92 3.81
CA PHE A 16 5.35 -12.02 4.95
C PHE A 16 6.03 -12.75 6.11
N VAL A 17 5.90 -12.18 7.31
CA VAL A 17 6.46 -12.72 8.56
C VAL A 17 5.33 -13.12 9.49
N PRO A 18 5.25 -14.40 9.93
CA PRO A 18 4.23 -14.84 10.88
C PRO A 18 4.46 -14.21 12.26
N ASN A 19 3.38 -13.99 13.01
CA ASN A 19 3.45 -13.49 14.37
C ASN A 19 3.83 -14.58 15.37
N HIS A 20 5.03 -14.50 15.91
CA HIS A 20 5.55 -15.31 17.02
C HIS A 20 5.58 -14.51 18.34
N GLY A 21 4.74 -13.46 18.44
CA GLY A 21 4.63 -12.56 19.59
C GLY A 21 5.43 -11.26 19.46
N GLN A 22 5.90 -10.91 18.26
CA GLN A 22 6.58 -9.64 17.99
C GLN A 22 5.62 -8.46 17.73
N TYR A 23 4.34 -8.77 17.49
CA TYR A 23 3.22 -7.84 17.28
C TYR A 23 2.04 -8.19 18.21
N LEU A 24 0.98 -7.37 18.20
CA LEU A 24 -0.27 -7.63 18.93
C LEU A 24 -0.86 -9.01 18.56
N GLN A 25 -1.55 -9.64 19.51
CA GLN A 25 -1.98 -11.05 19.38
C GLN A 25 -2.92 -11.31 18.20
N GLU A 26 -3.68 -10.31 17.76
CA GLU A 26 -4.61 -10.40 16.62
C GLU A 26 -3.91 -10.42 15.25
N VAL A 27 -2.65 -9.95 15.18
CA VAL A 27 -1.85 -9.98 13.96
C VAL A 27 -1.42 -11.42 13.70
N LEU A 28 -1.72 -11.93 12.51
CA LEU A 28 -1.29 -13.27 12.07
C LEU A 28 0.03 -13.19 11.30
N PHE A 29 0.11 -12.25 10.37
CA PHE A 29 1.31 -11.96 9.59
C PHE A 29 1.53 -10.45 9.52
N ALA A 30 2.77 -10.05 9.28
CA ALA A 30 3.10 -8.68 8.94
C ALA A 30 3.99 -8.65 7.69
N ALA A 31 3.90 -7.57 6.94
CA ALA A 31 4.84 -7.24 5.89
C ALA A 31 5.25 -5.77 6.01
N SER A 32 6.48 -5.48 5.63
CA SER A 32 7.03 -4.13 5.67
C SER A 32 7.50 -3.75 4.27
N ALA A 33 7.19 -2.52 3.87
CA ALA A 33 7.92 -1.82 2.83
C ALA A 33 8.43 -0.49 3.39
N LYS A 34 9.25 0.24 2.65
CA LYS A 34 9.78 1.50 3.15
C LYS A 34 8.63 2.48 3.40
N HIS A 35 8.56 3.08 4.59
CA HIS A 35 7.50 4.00 5.04
C HIS A 35 6.09 3.41 5.15
N THR A 36 5.93 2.09 5.05
CA THR A 36 4.62 1.44 5.23
C THR A 36 4.71 0.07 5.88
N GLN A 37 3.71 -0.25 6.69
CA GLN A 37 3.55 -1.53 7.37
C GLN A 37 2.18 -2.10 7.05
N PHE A 38 2.14 -3.39 6.77
CA PHE A 38 0.90 -4.16 6.61
C PHE A 38 0.79 -5.17 7.73
N TYR A 39 -0.37 -5.20 8.37
CA TYR A 39 -0.73 -6.23 9.34
C TYR A 39 -1.94 -7.00 8.83
N PHE A 40 -1.83 -8.32 8.90
CA PHE A 40 -2.80 -9.25 8.34
C PHE A 40 -3.52 -9.94 9.50
N MET A 41 -4.80 -9.63 9.66
CA MET A 41 -5.69 -10.24 10.65
C MET A 41 -6.72 -11.12 9.92
N LYS A 42 -7.55 -11.85 10.67
CA LYS A 42 -8.64 -12.65 10.09
C LYS A 42 -9.74 -11.79 9.45
N SER A 43 -10.06 -10.66 10.08
CA SER A 43 -11.21 -9.83 9.70
C SER A 43 -10.83 -8.58 8.91
N HIS A 44 -9.54 -8.25 8.80
CA HIS A 44 -9.10 -7.05 8.11
C HIS A 44 -7.60 -7.09 7.79
N ILE A 45 -7.19 -6.18 6.91
CA ILE A 45 -5.79 -5.84 6.65
C ILE A 45 -5.58 -4.39 7.08
N LEU A 46 -4.62 -4.15 7.96
CA LEU A 46 -4.23 -2.80 8.38
C LEU A 46 -3.05 -2.32 7.55
N HIS A 47 -3.22 -1.23 6.81
CA HIS A 47 -2.18 -0.54 6.07
C HIS A 47 -1.80 0.76 6.81
N ALA A 48 -0.64 0.76 7.46
CA ALA A 48 -0.12 1.90 8.19
C ALA A 48 0.99 2.57 7.39
N MET A 49 0.80 3.85 7.05
CA MET A 49 1.72 4.68 6.27
C MET A 49 2.32 5.77 7.15
N GLU A 50 3.62 5.97 7.05
CA GLU A 50 4.30 7.10 7.67
C GLU A 50 4.03 8.38 6.87
N CYS A 51 3.61 9.45 7.55
CA CYS A 51 3.61 10.81 7.02
C CYS A 51 4.86 11.54 7.51
N ALA A 52 5.32 12.53 6.76
CA ALA A 52 6.55 13.27 7.06
C ALA A 52 6.62 13.69 8.55
N ALA A 53 7.80 13.48 9.15
CA ALA A 53 8.08 13.89 10.51
C ALA A 53 8.48 15.36 10.52
N ASP A 54 7.81 16.16 11.34
CA ASP A 54 8.30 17.48 11.72
C ASP A 54 9.41 17.27 12.77
N GLU A 55 10.56 17.94 12.64
CA GLU A 55 11.74 17.72 13.50
C GLU A 55 11.43 17.96 15.00
N THR A 56 10.31 18.61 15.31
CA THR A 56 9.86 18.95 16.66
C THR A 56 8.64 18.19 17.18
N ASP A 57 7.86 17.47 16.35
CA ASP A 57 6.53 16.93 16.73
C ASP A 57 6.38 15.39 16.61
N GLY A 58 7.44 14.67 16.28
CA GLY A 58 7.40 13.20 16.18
C GLY A 58 6.75 12.70 14.90
N MET A 59 6.77 11.38 14.72
CA MET A 59 6.28 10.72 13.50
C MET A 59 4.76 10.78 13.42
N ARG A 60 4.23 11.38 12.35
CA ARG A 60 2.80 11.33 11.99
C ARG A 60 2.55 10.17 11.04
N GLY A 61 1.33 9.66 10.97
CA GLY A 61 1.00 8.56 10.09
C GLY A 61 -0.50 8.34 9.94
N VAL A 62 -0.86 7.59 8.91
CA VAL A 62 -2.24 7.22 8.59
C VAL A 62 -2.34 5.71 8.65
N ALA A 63 -3.39 5.21 9.28
CA ALA A 63 -3.71 3.79 9.25
C ALA A 63 -5.07 3.61 8.57
N LEU A 64 -5.08 2.87 7.46
CA LEU A 64 -6.28 2.44 6.76
C LEU A 64 -6.55 0.97 7.09
N SER A 65 -7.74 0.68 7.61
CA SER A 65 -8.16 -0.69 7.92
C SER A 65 -9.13 -1.19 6.86
N LEU A 66 -8.65 -2.11 6.02
CA LEU A 66 -9.44 -2.82 5.03
C LEU A 66 -10.21 -3.95 5.71
N GLY A 67 -11.45 -3.68 6.13
CA GLY A 67 -12.29 -4.64 6.84
C GLY A 67 -13.05 -5.59 5.92
N PHE A 68 -13.15 -6.86 6.30
CA PHE A 68 -13.93 -7.89 5.61
C PHE A 68 -15.31 -8.02 6.27
N VAL A 69 -16.34 -7.49 5.63
CA VAL A 69 -17.69 -7.41 6.20
C VAL A 69 -18.31 -8.81 6.26
N ASN A 70 -18.73 -9.23 7.46
CA ASN A 70 -19.32 -10.56 7.71
C ASN A 70 -18.45 -11.74 7.24
N ALA A 71 -17.13 -11.59 7.25
CA ALA A 71 -16.22 -12.67 6.90
C ALA A 71 -16.28 -13.82 7.93
N ASN A 72 -15.91 -15.01 7.46
CA ASN A 72 -15.77 -16.21 8.27
C ASN A 72 -14.64 -16.05 9.29
N LEU A 73 -14.97 -15.86 10.57
CA LEU A 73 -13.94 -15.66 11.61
C LEU A 73 -13.19 -16.95 11.99
N ASP A 74 -13.68 -18.12 11.58
CA ASP A 74 -13.01 -19.41 11.78
C ASP A 74 -12.03 -19.74 10.64
N LEU A 75 -11.83 -18.83 9.69
CA LEU A 75 -10.92 -19.03 8.56
C LEU A 75 -9.46 -19.28 8.99
N SER A 76 -8.76 -20.02 8.13
CA SER A 76 -7.32 -20.30 8.25
C SER A 76 -6.55 -19.40 7.30
N VAL A 77 -5.53 -18.72 7.84
CA VAL A 77 -4.55 -17.95 7.05
C VAL A 77 -3.21 -18.68 7.09
N GLN A 78 -2.63 -18.95 5.93
CA GLN A 78 -1.39 -19.72 5.81
C GLN A 78 -0.37 -18.96 4.97
N GLY A 79 0.91 -19.07 5.34
CA GLY A 79 2.01 -18.63 4.50
C GLY A 79 2.37 -19.71 3.49
N ALA A 80 2.51 -19.33 2.23
CA ALA A 80 2.95 -20.19 1.13
C ALA A 80 4.28 -19.68 0.55
N GLU A 81 4.93 -20.51 -0.27
CA GLU A 81 6.22 -20.20 -0.89
C GLU A 81 7.29 -19.72 0.13
N PRO A 82 7.71 -20.59 1.06
CA PRO A 82 8.67 -20.20 2.08
C PRO A 82 10.02 -19.85 1.44
N TYR A 83 10.58 -18.70 1.83
CA TYR A 83 11.95 -18.34 1.47
C TYR A 83 12.98 -19.01 2.38
N GLU A 84 14.20 -19.19 1.87
CA GLU A 84 15.34 -19.65 2.66
C GLU A 84 15.75 -18.63 3.73
N GLY A 85 15.54 -17.34 3.46
CA GLY A 85 15.78 -16.24 4.38
C GLY A 85 14.98 -16.36 5.68
N LYS A 86 15.57 -15.90 6.79
CA LYS A 86 14.95 -15.90 8.12
C LYS A 86 15.06 -14.53 8.75
N VAL A 87 14.08 -14.18 9.58
CA VAL A 87 14.04 -12.90 10.31
C VAL A 87 14.25 -13.12 11.80
N ASN A 88 14.93 -12.16 12.43
CA ASN A 88 15.18 -12.13 13.86
C ASN A 88 14.79 -10.76 14.43
N TYR A 89 14.12 -10.76 15.58
CA TYR A 89 13.74 -9.57 16.35
C TYR A 89 14.42 -9.61 17.72
N PHE A 90 15.48 -8.82 17.85
CA PHE A 90 16.20 -8.61 19.11
C PHE A 90 15.74 -7.31 19.76
N LYS A 91 14.48 -7.28 20.25
CA LYS A 91 13.89 -6.11 20.92
C LYS A 91 14.19 -6.17 22.43
N GLY A 92 14.69 -5.07 23.00
CA GLY A 92 15.03 -4.99 24.42
C GLY A 92 16.30 -5.76 24.81
N ASN A 93 16.63 -5.76 26.10
CA ASN A 93 17.86 -6.35 26.64
C ASN A 93 17.68 -7.76 27.24
N LYS A 94 16.47 -8.33 27.13
CA LYS A 94 16.15 -9.67 27.64
C LYS A 94 16.18 -10.70 26.52
N ALA A 95 17.18 -11.56 26.54
CA ALA A 95 17.43 -12.53 25.47
C ALA A 95 16.33 -13.58 25.31
N ASP A 96 15.58 -13.87 26.37
CA ASP A 96 14.41 -14.76 26.36
C ASP A 96 13.16 -14.15 25.72
N GLU A 97 13.12 -12.82 25.59
CA GLU A 97 12.05 -12.11 24.86
C GLU A 97 12.34 -12.00 23.36
N TRP A 98 13.59 -12.24 22.93
CA TRP A 98 13.99 -12.19 21.53
C TRP A 98 13.31 -13.27 20.69
N LYS A 99 12.98 -12.94 19.44
CA LYS A 99 12.45 -13.89 18.46
C LYS A 99 13.51 -14.13 17.39
N SER A 100 13.83 -15.37 17.09
CA SER A 100 14.87 -15.71 16.11
C SER A 100 14.43 -16.84 15.20
N ASN A 101 15.09 -16.95 14.04
CA ASN A 101 14.87 -17.99 13.04
C ASN A 101 13.41 -18.09 12.55
N ILE A 102 12.74 -16.93 12.40
CA ILE A 102 11.36 -16.90 11.91
C ILE A 102 11.37 -17.07 10.39
N SER A 103 10.58 -18.02 9.89
CA SER A 103 10.37 -18.25 8.46
C SER A 103 9.65 -17.08 7.80
N THR A 104 10.01 -16.81 6.55
CA THR A 104 9.37 -15.78 5.71
C THR A 104 8.70 -16.42 4.50
N TYR A 105 7.62 -15.81 4.02
CA TYR A 105 6.75 -16.37 2.98
C TYR A 105 6.58 -15.39 1.81
N GLY A 106 6.45 -15.92 0.59
CA GLY A 106 6.18 -15.14 -0.62
C GLY A 106 4.69 -14.83 -0.85
N GLU A 107 3.80 -15.62 -0.25
CA GLU A 107 2.35 -15.50 -0.41
C GLU A 107 1.63 -15.77 0.92
N LEU A 108 0.47 -15.13 1.12
CA LEU A 108 -0.53 -15.54 2.12
C LEU A 108 -1.79 -16.06 1.45
N SER A 109 -2.37 -17.13 1.99
CA SER A 109 -3.63 -17.69 1.53
C SER A 109 -4.66 -17.64 2.66
N TYR A 110 -5.76 -16.95 2.40
CA TYR A 110 -6.96 -16.86 3.22
C TYR A 110 -8.03 -17.76 2.61
N ASN A 111 -8.33 -18.88 3.26
CA ASN A 111 -9.29 -19.84 2.73
C ASN A 111 -10.71 -19.52 3.23
N GLU A 112 -11.68 -19.47 2.32
CA GLU A 112 -13.10 -19.28 2.65
C GLU A 112 -13.34 -18.02 3.50
N VAL A 113 -12.84 -16.87 3.05
CA VAL A 113 -13.14 -15.55 3.65
C VAL A 113 -14.65 -15.32 3.69
N TRP A 114 -15.31 -15.67 2.59
CA TRP A 114 -16.74 -15.95 2.52
C TRP A 114 -16.93 -17.33 1.88
N GLU A 115 -18.14 -17.89 1.98
CA GLU A 115 -18.46 -19.19 1.39
C GLU A 115 -18.16 -19.18 -0.13
N GLY A 116 -17.24 -20.03 -0.56
CA GLY A 116 -16.76 -20.13 -1.94
C GLY A 116 -15.92 -18.94 -2.41
N ILE A 117 -15.41 -18.10 -1.51
CA ILE A 117 -14.49 -17.00 -1.83
C ILE A 117 -13.24 -17.08 -0.97
N SER A 118 -12.10 -17.24 -1.61
CA SER A 118 -10.77 -17.24 -0.97
C SER A 118 -9.95 -16.05 -1.44
N LEU A 119 -8.88 -15.71 -0.72
CA LEU A 119 -7.99 -14.60 -1.04
C LEU A 119 -6.54 -15.09 -1.03
N SER A 120 -5.80 -14.82 -2.10
CA SER A 120 -4.34 -14.94 -2.11
C SER A 120 -3.69 -13.56 -2.15
N ILE A 121 -2.62 -13.39 -1.37
CA ILE A 121 -1.96 -12.10 -1.17
C ILE A 121 -0.49 -12.22 -1.53
N ARG A 122 -0.01 -11.36 -2.43
CA ARG A 122 1.38 -11.40 -2.90
C ARG A 122 2.00 -10.02 -3.01
N HIS A 123 3.31 -9.96 -2.80
CA HIS A 123 4.09 -8.75 -3.05
C HIS A 123 4.30 -8.52 -4.55
N THR A 124 4.27 -7.25 -4.95
CA THR A 124 4.69 -6.78 -6.26
C THR A 124 5.58 -5.55 -6.13
N GLU A 125 6.15 -5.08 -7.22
CA GLU A 125 6.93 -3.83 -7.22
C GLU A 125 6.08 -2.59 -6.93
N LYS A 126 4.77 -2.64 -7.18
CA LYS A 126 3.85 -1.51 -7.03
C LYS A 126 3.07 -1.50 -5.72
N GLY A 127 3.06 -2.61 -4.99
CA GLY A 127 2.18 -2.79 -3.83
C GLY A 127 1.89 -4.26 -3.56
N ILE A 128 0.81 -4.51 -2.82
CA ILE A 128 0.33 -5.84 -2.48
C ILE A 128 -0.89 -6.17 -3.34
N LYS A 129 -0.83 -7.29 -4.05
CA LYS A 129 -1.98 -7.84 -4.77
C LYS A 129 -2.87 -8.64 -3.83
N LEU A 130 -4.17 -8.53 -4.04
CA LEU A 130 -5.21 -9.23 -3.29
C LEU A 130 -6.08 -10.02 -4.28
N ASP A 131 -5.60 -11.15 -4.77
CA ASP A 131 -6.33 -11.98 -5.72
C ASP A 131 -7.52 -12.65 -5.01
N TRP A 132 -8.73 -12.14 -5.23
CA TRP A 132 -9.96 -12.78 -4.79
C TRP A 132 -10.33 -13.90 -5.75
N HIS A 133 -10.38 -15.12 -5.24
CA HIS A 133 -10.78 -16.32 -5.95
C HIS A 133 -12.23 -16.64 -5.63
N ILE A 134 -13.12 -16.44 -6.61
CA ILE A 134 -14.54 -16.74 -6.50
C ILE A 134 -14.80 -18.08 -7.20
N ALA A 135 -15.21 -19.08 -6.43
CA ALA A 135 -15.53 -20.40 -6.96
C ALA A 135 -16.72 -20.37 -7.93
N ALA A 136 -16.79 -21.36 -8.81
CA ALA A 136 -17.92 -21.54 -9.71
C ALA A 136 -19.25 -21.60 -8.93
N GLY A 137 -20.26 -20.86 -9.40
CA GLY A 137 -21.59 -20.74 -8.81
C GLY A 137 -21.68 -19.76 -7.63
N THR A 138 -20.57 -19.20 -7.17
CA THR A 138 -20.56 -18.25 -6.04
C THR A 138 -20.85 -16.82 -6.51
N ASN A 139 -21.66 -16.10 -5.73
CA ASN A 139 -22.01 -14.71 -6.03
C ASN A 139 -20.86 -13.75 -5.67
N PRO A 140 -20.25 -13.04 -6.64
CA PRO A 140 -19.17 -12.09 -6.37
C PRO A 140 -19.57 -10.88 -5.50
N ASP A 141 -20.86 -10.51 -5.46
CA ASP A 141 -21.37 -9.41 -4.61
C ASP A 141 -21.29 -9.71 -3.10
N ALA A 142 -20.91 -10.94 -2.73
CA ALA A 142 -20.60 -11.29 -1.34
C ALA A 142 -19.29 -10.62 -0.86
N ILE A 143 -18.38 -10.25 -1.77
CA ILE A 143 -17.17 -9.51 -1.40
C ILE A 143 -17.56 -8.09 -1.02
N ARG A 144 -17.52 -7.82 0.29
CA ARG A 144 -17.82 -6.49 0.85
C ARG A 144 -16.72 -6.08 1.79
N LEU A 145 -16.14 -4.93 1.47
CA LEU A 145 -15.00 -4.37 2.14
C LEU A 145 -15.37 -3.04 2.78
N THR A 146 -14.75 -2.72 3.91
CA THR A 146 -14.77 -1.39 4.50
C THR A 146 -13.38 -0.78 4.52
N CYS A 147 -13.29 0.54 4.52
CA CYS A 147 -12.02 1.22 4.79
C CYS A 147 -12.18 2.21 5.95
N GLU A 148 -11.90 1.73 7.17
CA GLU A 148 -11.82 2.63 8.33
C GLU A 148 -10.50 3.40 8.31
N GLY A 149 -10.50 4.62 8.86
CA GLY A 149 -9.36 5.55 8.79
C GLY A 149 -9.36 6.47 7.57
N ALA A 150 -10.16 6.15 6.54
CA ALA A 150 -10.53 7.10 5.51
C ALA A 150 -11.68 8.02 6.00
N GLU A 151 -11.67 9.26 5.54
CA GLU A 151 -12.75 10.23 5.76
C GLU A 151 -13.86 10.08 4.71
N SER A 152 -13.50 9.69 3.49
CA SER A 152 -14.46 9.38 2.43
C SER A 152 -13.90 8.45 1.38
N LEU A 153 -14.80 7.76 0.67
CA LEU A 153 -14.49 6.96 -0.52
C LEU A 153 -15.19 7.55 -1.74
N SER A 154 -14.51 7.54 -2.88
CA SER A 154 -15.13 7.86 -4.17
C SER A 154 -14.62 6.92 -5.27
N VAL A 155 -15.43 6.72 -6.31
CA VAL A 155 -15.02 5.96 -7.50
C VAL A 155 -14.64 6.96 -8.58
N GLY A 156 -13.40 6.85 -9.04
CA GLY A 156 -12.87 7.70 -10.12
C GLY A 156 -13.24 7.17 -11.50
N ASP A 157 -12.84 7.92 -12.52
CA ASP A 157 -12.95 7.48 -13.91
C ASP A 157 -12.27 6.11 -14.11
N GLY A 158 -12.84 5.30 -15.00
CA GLY A 158 -12.33 3.96 -15.30
C GLY A 158 -12.55 2.92 -14.20
N GLY A 159 -13.24 3.26 -13.10
CA GLY A 159 -13.57 2.31 -12.03
C GLY A 159 -12.49 2.19 -10.94
N SER A 160 -11.63 3.19 -10.80
CA SER A 160 -10.64 3.32 -9.70
C SER A 160 -11.32 3.67 -8.36
N LEU A 161 -10.65 3.39 -7.23
CA LEU A 161 -11.10 3.78 -5.89
C LEU A 161 -10.18 4.88 -5.36
N VAL A 162 -10.76 5.92 -4.80
CA VAL A 162 -10.04 7.01 -4.12
C VAL A 162 -10.46 7.02 -2.66
N LEU A 163 -9.48 6.93 -1.79
CA LEU A 163 -9.62 6.95 -0.34
C LEU A 163 -9.03 8.26 0.18
N ALA A 164 -9.89 9.19 0.60
CA ALA A 164 -9.44 10.45 1.18
C ALA A 164 -9.23 10.29 2.69
N HIS A 165 -8.17 10.88 3.22
CA HIS A 165 -7.83 10.90 4.64
C HIS A 165 -7.23 12.28 5.01
N PRO A 166 -6.96 12.58 6.30
CA PRO A 166 -6.56 13.94 6.73
C PRO A 166 -5.26 14.50 6.13
N TYR A 167 -4.49 13.66 5.43
CA TYR A 167 -3.19 14.00 4.85
C TYR A 167 -3.18 13.68 3.34
N GLY A 168 -4.32 13.69 2.67
CA GLY A 168 -4.41 13.48 1.22
C GLY A 168 -5.21 12.25 0.81
N GLU A 169 -4.88 11.72 -0.37
CA GLU A 169 -5.63 10.65 -1.01
C GLU A 169 -4.72 9.45 -1.33
N VAL A 170 -5.25 8.24 -1.13
CA VAL A 170 -4.72 7.02 -1.72
C VAL A 170 -5.63 6.65 -2.89
N ARG A 171 -5.04 6.38 -4.06
CA ARG A 171 -5.78 5.91 -5.24
C ARG A 171 -5.40 4.48 -5.57
N GLU A 172 -6.40 3.62 -5.62
CA GLU A 172 -6.29 2.28 -6.18
C GLU A 172 -6.78 2.32 -7.63
N GLU A 173 -5.92 1.88 -8.56
CA GLU A 173 -6.32 1.68 -9.94
C GLU A 173 -7.46 0.66 -10.04
N ALA A 174 -8.25 0.73 -11.11
CA ALA A 174 -9.31 -0.25 -11.32
C ALA A 174 -8.76 -1.68 -11.23
N PRO A 175 -9.42 -2.59 -10.50
CA PRO A 175 -9.01 -3.98 -10.43
C PRO A 175 -9.07 -4.61 -11.80
N VAL A 176 -8.41 -5.76 -11.94
CA VAL A 176 -8.60 -6.58 -13.13
C VAL A 176 -9.31 -7.87 -12.75
N ALA A 177 -10.39 -8.17 -13.46
CA ALA A 177 -11.12 -9.42 -13.31
C ALA A 177 -10.89 -10.30 -14.54
N TYR A 178 -10.78 -11.62 -14.34
CA TYR A 178 -10.56 -12.55 -15.44
C TYR A 178 -10.99 -13.98 -15.12
N GLN A 179 -11.20 -14.77 -16.17
CA GLN A 179 -11.41 -16.21 -16.09
C GLN A 179 -10.41 -16.96 -16.97
N MET A 180 -10.08 -18.19 -16.58
CA MET A 180 -9.27 -19.08 -17.42
C MET A 180 -10.17 -19.96 -18.29
N LYS A 181 -10.07 -19.82 -19.62
CA LYS A 181 -10.77 -20.62 -20.61
C LYS A 181 -9.76 -21.29 -21.55
N ASP A 182 -9.75 -22.62 -21.55
CA ASP A 182 -8.81 -23.41 -22.37
C ASP A 182 -7.34 -22.98 -22.17
N CYS A 183 -6.96 -22.73 -20.90
CA CYS A 183 -5.65 -22.20 -20.47
C CYS A 183 -5.33 -20.77 -20.96
N GLN A 184 -6.29 -20.05 -21.52
CA GLN A 184 -6.15 -18.65 -21.89
C GLN A 184 -6.92 -17.77 -20.92
N ARG A 185 -6.34 -16.62 -20.60
CA ARG A 185 -6.98 -15.60 -19.79
C ARG A 185 -7.98 -14.82 -20.63
N VAL A 186 -9.21 -14.71 -20.12
CA VAL A 186 -10.28 -13.88 -20.68
C VAL A 186 -10.59 -12.80 -19.65
N ASP A 187 -10.30 -11.55 -20.00
CA ASP A 187 -10.58 -10.41 -19.13
C ASP A 187 -12.08 -10.13 -19.07
N ILE A 188 -12.56 -9.83 -17.87
CA ILE A 188 -13.93 -9.43 -17.57
C ILE A 188 -13.88 -7.95 -17.17
N PRO A 189 -14.66 -7.06 -17.80
CA PRO A 189 -14.74 -5.67 -17.36
C PRO A 189 -15.12 -5.60 -15.88
N CYS A 190 -14.46 -4.75 -15.11
CA CYS A 190 -14.75 -4.59 -13.69
C CYS A 190 -14.29 -3.25 -13.17
N GLY A 191 -14.71 -2.91 -11.96
CA GLY A 191 -14.21 -1.76 -11.22
C GLY A 191 -14.75 -1.73 -9.80
N TYR A 192 -14.35 -0.74 -9.02
CA TYR A 192 -14.88 -0.56 -7.68
C TYR A 192 -16.30 0.00 -7.70
N ARG A 193 -17.11 -0.42 -6.73
CA ARG A 193 -18.47 0.06 -6.49
C ARG A 193 -18.63 0.42 -5.02
N LEU A 194 -19.17 1.59 -4.72
CA LEU A 194 -19.50 1.96 -3.35
C LEU A 194 -20.82 1.30 -2.93
N ASP A 195 -20.81 0.67 -1.75
CA ASP A 195 -21.96 0.02 -1.13
C ASP A 195 -22.40 0.73 0.17
N GLY A 196 -21.78 1.87 0.50
CA GLY A 196 -22.03 2.70 1.67
C GLY A 196 -21.01 3.83 1.79
N THR A 197 -20.97 4.51 2.95
CA THR A 197 -20.07 5.67 3.16
C THR A 197 -18.59 5.30 3.09
N LEU A 198 -18.20 4.23 3.80
CA LEU A 198 -16.84 3.69 3.83
C LEU A 198 -16.84 2.21 3.46
N SER A 199 -17.82 1.78 2.67
CA SER A 199 -18.02 0.39 2.26
C SER A 199 -18.03 0.30 0.75
N TYR A 200 -17.41 -0.73 0.21
CA TYR A 200 -17.27 -0.94 -1.21
C TYR A 200 -17.14 -2.43 -1.56
N GLY A 201 -17.31 -2.72 -2.84
CA GLY A 201 -17.09 -4.02 -3.45
C GLY A 201 -16.69 -3.81 -4.91
N PHE A 202 -17.03 -4.78 -5.75
CA PHE A 202 -16.72 -4.76 -7.17
C PHE A 202 -17.99 -4.76 -8.00
N TRP A 203 -18.02 -3.96 -9.07
CA TRP A 203 -18.93 -4.22 -10.17
C TRP A 203 -18.22 -5.08 -11.22
N LEU A 204 -18.99 -5.92 -11.90
CA LEU A 204 -18.54 -6.77 -12.99
C LEU A 204 -19.38 -6.46 -14.23
N GLY A 205 -18.73 -6.46 -15.39
CA GLY A 205 -19.38 -6.42 -16.69
C GLY A 205 -20.12 -7.73 -16.96
N GLU A 206 -21.02 -7.68 -17.94
CA GLU A 206 -21.74 -8.87 -18.39
C GLU A 206 -20.81 -9.89 -19.04
N GLY A 207 -21.23 -11.16 -19.05
CA GLY A 207 -20.62 -12.18 -19.91
C GLY A 207 -19.52 -13.04 -19.29
N TYR A 208 -19.29 -12.96 -17.98
CA TYR A 208 -18.50 -13.99 -17.29
C TYR A 208 -19.32 -15.29 -17.13
N ASP A 209 -18.64 -16.43 -17.18
CA ASP A 209 -19.23 -17.77 -17.07
C ASP A 209 -19.33 -18.14 -15.58
N SER A 210 -20.55 -18.18 -15.04
CA SER A 210 -20.77 -18.49 -13.61
C SER A 210 -20.36 -19.91 -13.23
N ASP A 211 -20.21 -20.83 -14.20
CA ASP A 211 -19.79 -22.21 -13.94
C ASP A 211 -18.26 -22.35 -13.88
N ARG A 212 -17.54 -21.21 -13.84
CA ARG A 212 -16.08 -21.15 -13.76
C ARG A 212 -15.65 -20.24 -12.63
N GLU A 213 -14.44 -20.51 -12.14
CA GLU A 213 -13.77 -19.59 -11.22
C GLU A 213 -13.61 -18.21 -11.88
N LEU A 214 -13.88 -17.18 -11.09
CA LEU A 214 -13.60 -15.79 -11.41
C LEU A 214 -12.52 -15.29 -10.46
N ILE A 215 -11.50 -14.63 -11.00
CA ILE A 215 -10.47 -13.96 -10.20
C ILE A 215 -10.68 -12.45 -10.33
N ILE A 216 -10.69 -11.74 -9.20
CA ILE A 216 -10.66 -10.27 -9.15
C ILE A 216 -9.37 -9.86 -8.41
N ASP A 217 -8.51 -9.10 -9.08
CA ASP A 217 -7.13 -8.77 -8.66
C ASP A 217 -6.99 -7.24 -8.51
N PRO A 218 -7.44 -6.66 -7.39
CA PRO A 218 -7.07 -5.31 -6.97
C PRO A 218 -5.63 -5.27 -6.44
N LEU A 219 -5.02 -4.10 -6.59
CA LEU A 219 -3.70 -3.78 -6.06
C LEU A 219 -3.84 -2.72 -4.97
N LEU A 220 -3.41 -3.07 -3.76
CA LEU A 220 -3.21 -2.09 -2.68
C LEU A 220 -1.81 -1.47 -2.87
N PRO A 221 -1.71 -0.21 -3.37
CA PRO A 221 -0.44 0.36 -3.77
C PRO A 221 0.45 0.66 -2.55
N TYR A 222 1.76 0.63 -2.78
CA TYR A 222 2.66 1.35 -1.89
C TYR A 222 2.45 2.85 -2.08
N ALA A 223 2.11 3.54 -1.01
CA ALA A 223 1.91 4.98 -1.00
C ALA A 223 2.86 5.62 0.01
N THR A 224 3.29 6.84 -0.31
CA THR A 224 4.08 7.70 0.58
C THR A 224 3.53 9.11 0.48
N TYR A 225 3.64 9.89 1.56
CA TYR A 225 3.24 11.29 1.56
C TYR A 225 4.36 12.20 1.07
N LEU A 226 4.01 13.19 0.24
CA LEU A 226 4.87 14.29 -0.15
C LEU A 226 4.14 15.61 0.11
N GLY A 227 4.52 16.29 1.17
CA GLY A 227 3.90 17.54 1.63
C GLY A 227 4.33 17.84 3.06
N GLY A 228 4.01 19.03 3.54
CA GLY A 228 4.17 19.47 4.92
C GLY A 228 2.82 19.72 5.61
N SER A 229 2.81 20.66 6.54
CA SER A 229 1.72 20.92 7.49
C SER A 229 0.58 21.82 6.98
N LEU A 230 0.75 22.48 5.85
CA LEU A 230 -0.21 23.41 5.24
C LEU A 230 -0.56 22.95 3.80
N ASP A 231 -1.25 23.82 3.05
CA ASP A 231 -1.73 23.47 1.71
C ASP A 231 -0.57 23.25 0.72
N ASP A 232 -0.52 22.05 0.16
CA ASP A 232 0.46 21.61 -0.82
C ASP A 232 -0.25 21.01 -2.03
N HIS A 233 0.09 21.50 -3.22
CA HIS A 233 -0.56 21.09 -4.46
C HIS A 233 0.48 20.67 -5.48
N ALA A 234 0.47 19.38 -5.82
CA ALA A 234 1.15 18.89 -7.01
C ALA A 234 0.37 19.35 -8.26
N VAL A 235 1.09 19.93 -9.22
CA VAL A 235 0.52 20.47 -10.47
C VAL A 235 0.88 19.59 -11.66
N ASP A 236 2.08 19.02 -11.69
CA ASP A 236 2.53 18.18 -12.81
C ASP A 236 3.53 17.11 -12.37
N ILE A 237 3.59 16.02 -13.15
CA ILE A 237 4.51 14.90 -12.96
C ILE A 237 5.12 14.44 -14.29
N ALA A 238 6.44 14.25 -14.31
CA ALA A 238 7.17 13.67 -15.44
C ALA A 238 8.17 12.60 -14.97
N VAL A 239 8.44 11.60 -15.80
CA VAL A 239 9.37 10.51 -15.47
C VAL A 239 10.58 10.55 -16.40
N ASP A 240 11.81 10.50 -15.86
CA ASP A 240 13.04 10.43 -16.67
C ASP A 240 13.34 9.01 -17.19
N ALA A 241 14.38 8.89 -18.03
CA ALA A 241 14.77 7.61 -18.61
C ALA A 241 15.26 6.58 -17.58
N GLU A 242 15.70 7.05 -16.41
CA GLU A 242 16.10 6.23 -15.27
C GLU A 242 14.90 5.81 -14.40
N GLY A 243 13.68 6.27 -14.72
CA GLY A 243 12.45 5.96 -14.01
C GLY A 243 12.15 6.87 -12.82
N CYS A 244 12.94 7.93 -12.60
CA CYS A 244 12.71 8.86 -11.49
C CYS A 244 11.54 9.80 -11.82
N ALA A 245 10.63 9.98 -10.87
CA ALA A 245 9.53 10.92 -11.00
C ALA A 245 9.95 12.33 -10.56
N TYR A 246 9.60 13.34 -11.36
CA TYR A 246 9.71 14.75 -11.02
C TYR A 246 8.31 15.29 -10.80
N ILE A 247 8.05 15.81 -9.61
CA ILE A 247 6.80 16.42 -9.23
C ILE A 247 7.06 17.91 -9.04
N THR A 248 6.24 18.73 -9.70
CA THR A 248 6.27 20.18 -9.51
C THR A 248 4.91 20.66 -9.03
N GLY A 249 4.90 21.75 -8.30
CA GLY A 249 3.69 22.26 -7.68
C GLY A 249 3.95 23.50 -6.87
N TYR A 250 3.04 23.82 -5.97
CA TYR A 250 3.21 24.89 -5.00
C TYR A 250 2.85 24.46 -3.59
N THR A 251 3.47 25.11 -2.62
CA THR A 251 3.42 24.77 -1.20
C THR A 251 3.28 26.05 -0.37
N LEU A 252 2.43 25.98 0.66
CA LEU A 252 2.37 26.95 1.76
C LEU A 252 3.09 26.43 3.01
N SER A 253 3.54 25.18 3.00
CA SER A 253 4.15 24.48 4.12
C SER A 253 5.60 24.92 4.34
N ASN A 254 5.91 25.43 5.54
CA ASN A 254 7.29 25.76 5.92
C ASN A 254 8.14 24.50 6.15
N ASP A 255 7.47 23.39 6.41
CA ASP A 255 7.98 22.05 6.67
C ASP A 255 7.82 21.12 5.46
N PHE A 256 7.64 21.66 4.24
CA PHE A 256 7.64 20.84 3.04
C PHE A 256 8.97 20.06 2.93
N PRO A 257 8.95 18.75 2.61
CA PRO A 257 10.15 17.93 2.55
C PRO A 257 11.14 18.45 1.52
N VAL A 258 12.31 18.91 1.96
CA VAL A 258 13.43 19.35 1.11
C VAL A 258 14.68 18.53 1.39
N THR A 259 15.53 18.35 0.37
CA THR A 259 16.79 17.63 0.55
C THR A 259 17.87 18.54 1.14
N SER A 260 18.74 18.01 2.00
CA SER A 260 19.86 18.79 2.54
C SER A 260 20.76 19.33 1.44
N GLY A 261 21.06 20.63 1.49
CA GLY A 261 21.87 21.31 0.46
C GLY A 261 21.12 21.60 -0.84
N ALA A 262 19.79 21.48 -0.86
CA ALA A 262 18.97 21.94 -1.98
C ALA A 262 19.16 23.44 -2.26
N PHE A 263 18.77 23.87 -3.46
CA PHE A 263 18.88 25.26 -3.89
C PHE A 263 18.25 26.23 -2.90
N GLN A 264 17.06 25.88 -2.38
CA GLN A 264 16.39 26.62 -1.34
C GLN A 264 15.71 25.64 -0.37
N THR A 265 16.16 25.65 0.89
CA THR A 265 15.74 24.72 1.94
C THR A 265 14.74 25.32 2.93
N THR A 266 14.40 26.60 2.78
CA THR A 266 13.44 27.30 3.63
C THR A 266 12.39 27.96 2.77
N LEU A 267 11.12 27.80 3.13
CA LEU A 267 10.02 28.45 2.44
C LEU A 267 10.24 29.98 2.51
N PRO A 268 10.30 30.68 1.37
CA PRO A 268 10.30 32.14 1.34
C PRO A 268 8.87 32.64 1.63
N LYS A 269 8.68 33.95 1.81
CA LYS A 269 7.36 34.46 2.24
C LYS A 269 6.23 34.09 1.26
N GLY A 270 5.22 33.39 1.77
CA GLY A 270 4.00 33.05 1.04
C GLY A 270 4.10 31.75 0.24
N THR A 271 3.13 31.53 -0.65
CA THR A 271 3.10 30.34 -1.51
C THR A 271 4.31 30.30 -2.43
N SER A 272 5.02 29.18 -2.43
CA SER A 272 6.20 28.98 -3.28
C SER A 272 6.04 27.76 -4.16
N ALA A 273 6.68 27.77 -5.33
CA ALA A 273 6.77 26.55 -6.11
C ALA A 273 7.70 25.55 -5.40
N PHE A 274 7.52 24.26 -5.68
CA PHE A 274 8.49 23.23 -5.34
C PHE A 274 8.86 22.42 -6.57
N ILE A 275 10.06 21.84 -6.53
CA ILE A 275 10.48 20.80 -7.47
C ILE A 275 11.03 19.64 -6.65
N THR A 276 10.42 18.48 -6.81
CA THR A 276 10.79 17.24 -6.13
C THR A 276 11.14 16.17 -7.16
N LYS A 277 12.28 15.50 -6.99
CA LYS A 277 12.69 14.29 -7.72
C LYS A 277 12.66 13.11 -6.76
N ILE A 278 11.91 12.07 -7.12
CA ILE A 278 11.76 10.82 -6.37
C ILE A 278 12.47 9.69 -7.12
N SER A 279 13.09 8.78 -6.38
CA SER A 279 13.69 7.57 -6.94
C SER A 279 12.66 6.67 -7.64
N PRO A 280 13.08 5.81 -8.58
CA PRO A 280 12.14 5.00 -9.38
C PRO A 280 11.26 4.05 -8.57
N ASP A 281 11.74 3.65 -7.40
CA ASP A 281 11.02 2.82 -6.44
C ASP A 281 10.14 3.63 -5.47
N GLY A 282 9.99 4.94 -5.68
CA GLY A 282 9.21 5.84 -4.82
C GLY A 282 9.84 6.09 -3.45
N SER A 283 11.01 5.52 -3.17
CA SER A 283 11.49 5.32 -1.79
C SER A 283 12.31 6.48 -1.24
N GLN A 284 12.80 7.39 -2.08
CA GLN A 284 13.70 8.48 -1.67
C GLN A 284 13.43 9.76 -2.44
N LEU A 285 13.47 10.90 -1.72
CA LEU A 285 13.68 12.20 -2.32
C LEU A 285 15.15 12.28 -2.78
N ILE A 286 15.38 12.16 -4.07
CA ILE A 286 16.71 12.37 -4.69
C ILE A 286 17.07 13.84 -4.60
N TYR A 287 16.10 14.71 -4.83
CA TYR A 287 16.24 16.15 -4.75
C TYR A 287 14.88 16.77 -4.41
N SER A 288 14.84 17.76 -3.53
CA SER A 288 13.63 18.54 -3.31
C SER A 288 13.98 19.94 -2.82
N THR A 289 13.37 20.95 -3.41
CA THR A 289 13.67 22.37 -3.14
C THR A 289 12.40 23.21 -3.20
N TYR A 290 12.37 24.28 -2.42
CA TYR A 290 11.49 25.42 -2.71
C TYR A 290 12.01 26.19 -3.92
N LEU A 291 11.12 26.93 -4.57
CA LEU A 291 11.40 27.95 -5.57
C LEU A 291 10.43 29.12 -5.36
N GLY A 292 10.93 30.19 -4.77
CA GLY A 292 10.15 31.41 -4.56
C GLY A 292 11.03 32.61 -4.30
N GLY A 293 10.45 33.80 -4.36
CA GLY A 293 11.13 35.06 -4.10
C GLY A 293 10.62 35.72 -2.82
N GLU A 294 11.33 36.74 -2.37
CA GLU A 294 10.81 37.68 -1.37
C GLU A 294 10.23 38.89 -2.11
N TYR A 295 8.93 39.13 -1.96
CA TYR A 295 8.23 40.32 -2.46
C TYR A 295 7.54 41.07 -1.33
#